data_AF-A0A2H0CTK0-F1
#
_entry.id   AF-A0A2H0CTK0-F1
#
_cell.length_a   1.000
_cell.length_b   1.000
_cell.length_c   1.000
_cell.angle_alpha   90.00
_cell.angle_beta   90.00
_cell.angle_gamma   90.00
#
_symmetry.space_group_name_H-M   'P 1'
#
loop_
_entity.id
_entity.type
_entity.pdbx_description
1 polymer ?
#
loop_
_entity_poly.entity_id
_entity_poly.type
_entity_poly.pdbx_seq_one_letter_code
_entity_poly.pdbx_strand_id
1 'polypeptide(L)' 'MRKNWTLGFLGLMGIRGIVGLLHGDWLEAIWIVWFGWFAYFIPEKNK' A
#
# COMPACT_ATOMS: atom_id res chain seq x y z
N MET A 1 18.63 -4.94 5.04
CA MET A 1 17.41 -4.51 4.30
C MET A 1 17.50 -3.02 3.99
N ARG A 2 17.05 -2.57 2.80
CA ARG A 2 17.09 -1.15 2.42
C ARG A 2 16.17 -0.34 3.34
N LYS A 3 16.68 0.75 3.93
CA LYS A 3 16.02 1.52 5.01
C LYS A 3 14.60 2.01 4.67
N ASN A 4 14.27 2.14 3.38
CA ASN A 4 12.99 2.67 2.88
C ASN A 4 12.19 1.65 2.05
N TRP A 5 12.50 0.35 2.13
CA TRP A 5 11.81 -0.67 1.34
C TRP A 5 10.28 -0.68 1.60
N THR A 6 9.88 -0.48 2.86
CA THR A 6 8.48 -0.38 3.29
C THR A 6 7.72 0.72 2.56
N LEU A 7 8.33 1.89 2.34
CA LEU A 7 7.72 2.99 1.59
C LEU A 7 7.57 2.65 0.11
N GLY A 8 8.56 1.97 -0.48
CA GLY A 8 8.47 1.48 -1.86
C GLY A 8 7.33 0.47 -2.04
N PHE A 9 7.17 -0.44 -1.09
CA PHE A 9 6.08 -1.42 -1.09
C PHE A 9 4.70 -0.74 -0.93
N LEU A 10 4.56 0.18 0.04
CA LEU A 10 3.36 1.01 0.19
C LEU A 10 3.02 1.78 -1.10
N GLY A 11 4.01 2.39 -1.74
CA GLY A 11 3.82 3.12 -3.00
C GLY A 11 3.27 2.21 -4.10
N LEU A 12 3.80 0.98 -4.22
CA LEU A 12 3.33 0.01 -5.20
C LEU A 12 1.88 -0.44 -4.94
N MET A 13 1.54 -0.73 -3.67
CA MET A 13 0.17 -1.08 -3.30
C MET A 13 -0.82 0.05 -3.56
N GLY A 14 -0.43 1.28 -3.23
CA GLY A 14 -1.24 2.47 -3.47
C GLY A 14 -1.50 2.70 -4.96
N ILE A 15 -0.46 2.63 -5.80
CA ILE A 15 -0.60 2.81 -7.25
C ILE A 15 -1.53 1.75 -7.84
N ARG A 16 -1.32 0.46 -7.52
CA ARG A 16 -2.19 -0.62 -8.00
C ARG A 16 -3.64 -0.46 -7.56
N GLY A 17 -3.87 -0.20 -6.27
CA GLY A 17 -5.21 0.00 -5.74
C GLY A 17 -5.93 1.18 -6.41
N ILE A 18 -5.24 2.32 -6.60
CA ILE A 18 -5.81 3.50 -7.25
C ILE A 18 -6.12 3.20 -8.72
N VAL A 19 -5.19 2.58 -9.45
CA VAL A 19 -5.39 2.21 -10.86
C VAL A 19 -6.56 1.23 -10.99
N GLY A 20 -6.66 0.23 -10.11
CA GLY A 20 -7.78 -0.72 -10.08
C GLY A 20 -9.12 -0.02 -9.85
N LEU A 21 -9.19 0.92 -8.90
CA LEU A 21 -10.40 1.73 -8.66
C LEU A 21 -10.79 2.56 -9.88
N LEU A 22 -9.82 3.18 -10.57
CA LEU A 22 -10.08 3.99 -11.76
C LEU A 22 -10.59 3.17 -12.95
N HIS A 23 -10.18 1.90 -13.06
CA HIS A 23 -10.60 1.01 -14.14
C HIS A 23 -11.81 0.13 -13.79
N GLY A 24 -12.31 0.19 -12.55
CA GLY A 24 -13.37 -0.70 -12.06
C GLY A 24 -12.92 -2.15 -11.87
N ASP A 25 -11.61 -2.40 -11.81
CA ASP A 25 -11.04 -3.71 -11.53
C ASP A 25 -11.01 -3.93 -10.00
N TRP A 26 -12.01 -4.65 -9.51
CA TRP A 26 -12.14 -4.97 -8.09
C TRP A 26 -11.00 -5.83 -7.54
N LEU A 27 -10.35 -6.63 -8.40
CA LEU A 27 -9.23 -7.48 -8.00
C LEU A 27 -7.96 -6.64 -7.79
N GLU A 28 -7.71 -5.63 -8.62
CA GLU A 28 -6.64 -4.65 -8.38
C GLU A 28 -7.02 -3.67 -7.25
N ALA A 29 -8.30 -3.30 -7.11
CA ALA A 29 -8.76 -2.38 -6.05
C ALA A 29 -8.53 -2.91 -4.62
N ILE A 30 -8.48 -4.23 -4.43
CA ILE A 30 -8.23 -4.83 -3.11
C ILE A 30 -6.88 -4.41 -2.52
N TRP A 31 -5.92 -4.00 -3.35
CA TRP A 31 -4.64 -3.48 -2.91
C TRP A 31 -4.77 -2.21 -2.07
N ILE A 32 -5.86 -1.44 -2.23
CA ILE A 32 -6.15 -0.26 -1.38
C ILE A 32 -6.48 -0.68 0.07
N VAL A 33 -7.17 -1.82 0.24
CA VAL A 33 -7.52 -2.37 1.56
C VAL A 33 -6.26 -2.90 2.23
N TRP A 34 -5.43 -3.62 1.48
CA TRP A 34 -4.12 -4.08 1.95
C TRP A 34 -3.17 -2.92 2.28
N PHE A 35 -3.20 -1.84 1.49
CA PHE A 35 -2.45 -0.62 1.79
C PHE A 35 -2.83 -0.03 3.15
N GLY A 36 -4.13 0.13 3.43
CA GLY A 36 -4.61 0.65 4.71
C GLY A 36 -4.26 -0.26 5.88
N TRP A 37 -4.48 -1.57 5.72
CA TRP A 37 -4.11 -2.56 6.74
C TRP A 37 -2.59 -2.56 7.00
N PHE A 38 -1.77 -2.62 5.96
CA PHE A 38 -0.32 -2.66 6.10
C PHE A 38 0.24 -1.37 6.69
N ALA A 39 -0.30 -0.21 6.32
CA ALA A 39 0.08 1.08 6.91
C ALA A 39 -0.12 1.10 8.42
N TYR A 40 -1.17 0.46 8.96
CA TYR A 40 -1.38 0.32 10.40
C TYR A 40 -0.29 -0.50 11.11
N PHE A 41 0.30 -1.49 10.43
CA PHE A 41 1.38 -2.31 10.99
C PHE A 41 2.76 -1.68 10.89
N ILE A 42 2.91 -0.56 10.18
CA ILE A 42 4.20 0.14 10.14
C ILE A 42 4.44 0.75 11.51
N PRO A 43 5.46 0.27 12.26
CA PRO A 43 5.72 0.80 13.57
C PRO A 43 6.04 2.28 13.43
N GLU A 44 5.33 3.12 14.18
CA GLU A 44 5.78 4.48 14.38
C GLU A 44 7.20 4.42 14.94
N LYS A 45 8.09 5.19 14.34
CA LYS A 45 9.46 5.29 14.80
C LYS A 45 9.38 5.91 16.20
N ASN A 46 9.40 5.07 17.23
CA ASN A 46 9.48 5.53 18.61
C ASN A 46 10.61 6.55 18.71
N LYS A 47 10.27 7.71 19.29
CA LYS A 47 11.17 8.85 19.52
C LYS A 47 12.51 8.42 20.08
#